data_AF-A0A4R8EY34-F1
#
_entry.id   AF-A0A4R8EY34-F1
#
_cell.length_a   1.000
_cell.length_b   1.000
_cell.length_c   1.000
_cell.angle_alpha   90.00
_cell.angle_beta   90.00
_cell.angle_gamma   90.00
#
_symmetry.space_group_name_H-M   'P 1'
#
loop_
_entity.id
_entity.type
_entity.pdbx_description
1 polymer ?
#
loop_
_entity_poly.entity_id
_entity_poly.type
_entity_poly.pdbx_seq_one_letter_code
_entity_poly.pdbx_strand_id
1 'polypeptide(L)'
;MTTSPLKAEELKSCPFCGRGDGVLFIRPSDNWRYMQCLSCLGASGARADVESAIRAWNQRAAIVIEQSDFDTFSPHDCGDDAVWMTEVERTLRAAGITVKGD
;
A
#
# COMPACT_ATOMS: atom_id res chain seq x y z
N MET A 1 25.15 -0.27 -24.64
CA MET A 1 23.79 -0.22 -24.07
C MET A 1 23.92 0.33 -22.67
N THR A 2 23.50 1.57 -22.47
CA THR A 2 23.62 2.35 -21.24
C THR A 2 22.54 1.92 -20.25
N THR A 3 22.89 1.18 -19.21
CA THR A 3 22.02 1.00 -18.04
C THR A 3 22.18 2.25 -17.17
N SER A 4 21.24 3.19 -17.31
CA SER A 4 21.11 4.31 -16.37
C SER A 4 21.03 3.77 -14.94
N PRO A 5 21.72 4.38 -13.96
CA PRO A 5 21.60 3.98 -12.57
C PRO A 5 20.17 4.32 -12.11
N LEU A 6 19.37 3.29 -11.85
CA LEU A 6 18.11 3.43 -11.14
C LEU A 6 18.42 4.20 -9.85
N LYS A 7 17.81 5.38 -9.66
CA LYS A 7 17.74 6.01 -8.34
C LYS A 7 17.24 4.92 -7.39
N ALA A 8 18.05 4.55 -6.41
CA ALA A 8 17.64 3.60 -5.39
C ALA A 8 16.44 4.21 -4.66
N GLU A 9 15.22 3.79 -5.01
CA GLU A 9 14.05 4.13 -4.22
C GLU A 9 14.27 3.55 -2.83
N GLU A 10 14.28 4.40 -1.81
CA GLU A 10 14.36 3.96 -0.42
C GLU A 10 13.17 3.05 -0.13
N LEU A 11 13.47 1.87 0.41
CA LEU A 11 12.46 0.86 0.69
C LEU A 11 11.60 1.31 1.88
N LYS A 12 10.29 1.40 1.68
CA LYS A 12 9.35 1.75 2.75
C LYS A 12 9.21 0.60 3.76
N SER A 13 8.84 0.94 5.00
CA SER A 13 8.52 -0.04 6.04
C SER A 13 7.40 -1.00 5.60
N CYS A 14 7.31 -2.15 6.27
CA CYS A 14 6.34 -3.18 5.91
C CYS A 14 4.90 -2.65 5.76
N PRO A 15 4.29 -2.78 4.57
CA PRO A 15 2.94 -2.28 4.31
C PRO A 15 1.83 -3.06 5.02
N PHE A 16 2.14 -4.23 5.59
CA PHE A 16 1.14 -5.14 6.16
C PHE A 16 0.99 -4.98 7.67
N CYS A 17 2.10 -4.77 8.38
CA CYS A 17 2.08 -4.69 9.84
C CYS A 17 2.70 -3.40 10.38
N GLY A 18 3.17 -2.51 9.50
CA GLY A 18 3.85 -1.26 9.86
C GLY A 18 5.17 -1.45 10.59
N ARG A 19 5.66 -2.69 10.71
CA ARG A 19 6.81 -3.08 11.53
C ARG A 19 7.78 -3.93 10.71
N GLY A 20 9.06 -3.60 10.78
CA GLY A 20 10.13 -4.34 10.12
C GLY A 20 10.30 -4.02 8.64
N ASP A 21 11.45 -4.42 8.13
CA ASP A 21 11.90 -4.13 6.77
C ASP A 21 11.46 -5.22 5.79
N GLY A 22 11.32 -4.83 4.52
CA GLY A 22 11.10 -5.76 3.43
C GLY A 22 12.41 -6.41 3.01
N VAL A 23 12.43 -7.73 2.87
CA VAL A 23 13.56 -8.48 2.33
C VAL A 23 13.21 -8.95 0.92
N LEU A 24 14.16 -8.78 -0.02
CA LEU A 24 14.01 -9.27 -1.39
C LEU A 24 14.28 -10.78 -1.45
N PHE A 25 13.33 -11.52 -2.01
CA PHE A 25 13.46 -12.92 -2.35
C PHE A 25 13.51 -13.09 -3.86
N ILE A 26 14.47 -13.90 -4.32
CA ILE A 26 14.62 -14.28 -5.72
C ILE A 26 14.47 -15.79 -5.79
N ARG A 27 13.49 -16.27 -6.55
CA ARG A 27 13.26 -17.69 -6.77
C ARG A 27 13.78 -18.08 -8.16
N PRO A 28 14.93 -18.76 -8.26
CA PRO A 28 15.57 -19.01 -9.54
C PRO A 28 14.78 -19.95 -10.47
N SER A 29 14.00 -20.88 -9.90
CA SER A 29 13.22 -21.86 -10.67
C SER A 29 12.18 -21.22 -11.58
N ASP A 30 11.54 -20.16 -11.09
CA ASP A 30 10.36 -19.56 -11.73
C ASP A 30 10.65 -18.13 -12.20
N ASN A 31 11.89 -17.66 -12.04
CA ASN A 31 12.31 -16.27 -12.26
C ASN A 31 11.47 -15.23 -11.48
N TRP A 32 10.87 -15.64 -10.37
CA TRP A 32 10.03 -14.77 -9.56
C TRP A 32 10.85 -13.97 -8.56
N ARG A 33 10.51 -12.69 -8.43
CA ARG A 33 11.09 -11.76 -7.46
C ARG A 33 9.96 -11.17 -6.63
N TYR A 34 10.12 -11.12 -5.32
CA TYR A 34 9.12 -10.53 -4.43
C TYR A 34 9.77 -10.00 -3.16
N MET A 35 9.17 -8.97 -2.58
CA MET A 35 9.53 -8.48 -1.24
C MET A 35 8.68 -9.20 -0.20
N GLN A 36 9.25 -9.52 0.96
CA GLN A 36 8.52 -10.12 2.08
C GLN A 36 8.99 -9.56 3.42
N CYS A 37 8.04 -9.33 4.33
CA CYS A 37 8.31 -8.99 5.71
C CYS A 37 8.64 -10.26 6.49
N LEU A 38 9.77 -10.31 7.20
CA LEU A 38 10.09 -11.46 8.05
C LEU A 38 9.23 -11.53 9.33
N SER A 39 8.67 -10.40 9.78
CA SER A 39 7.88 -10.34 11.01
C SER A 39 6.44 -10.83 10.83
N CYS A 40 5.80 -10.47 9.72
CA CYS A 40 4.38 -10.81 9.47
C CYS A 40 4.17 -11.70 8.24
N LEU A 41 5.24 -12.06 7.52
CA LEU A 41 5.23 -12.87 6.30
C LEU A 41 4.46 -12.26 5.10
N GLY A 42 3.92 -11.05 5.25
CA GLY A 42 3.28 -10.32 4.17
C GLY A 42 4.25 -10.05 3.01
N ALA A 43 3.80 -10.30 1.79
CA ALA A 43 4.63 -10.25 0.59
C ALA A 43 4.02 -9.39 -0.52
N SER A 44 4.87 -8.78 -1.34
CA SER A 44 4.46 -7.95 -2.49
C SER A 44 3.78 -8.74 -3.62
N GLY A 45 3.84 -10.08 -3.55
CA GLY A 45 3.51 -10.98 -4.65
C GLY A 45 4.66 -11.11 -5.66
N ALA A 46 4.62 -12.18 -6.45
CA ALA A 46 5.63 -12.47 -7.46
C ALA A 46 5.62 -11.44 -8.60
N ARG A 47 6.82 -11.03 -9.01
CA ARG A 47 7.07 -10.08 -10.11
C ARG A 47 8.19 -10.57 -11.01
N ALA A 48 8.17 -10.06 -12.25
CA ALA A 48 9.14 -10.42 -13.27
C ALA A 48 10.53 -9.82 -13.01
N ASP A 49 10.63 -8.71 -12.29
CA ASP A 49 11.88 -8.00 -12.04
C ASP A 49 11.91 -7.39 -10.62
N VAL A 50 13.12 -7.03 -10.16
CA VAL A 50 13.34 -6.55 -8.77
C VAL A 50 12.68 -5.19 -8.55
N GLU A 51 12.72 -4.32 -9.55
CA GLU A 51 12.16 -2.98 -9.47
C GLU A 51 10.64 -3.03 -9.31
N SER A 52 9.96 -3.88 -10.08
CA SER A 52 8.53 -4.12 -9.96
C SER A 52 8.14 -4.74 -8.62
N ALA A 53 9.01 -5.54 -8.00
CA ALA A 53 8.79 -6.06 -6.63
C ALA A 53 8.89 -4.95 -5.58
N ILE A 54 9.91 -4.10 -5.66
CA ILE A 54 10.11 -2.94 -4.77
C ILE A 54 8.96 -1.95 -4.93
N ARG A 55 8.58 -1.61 -6.17
CA ARG A 55 7.46 -0.73 -6.48
C ARG A 55 6.14 -1.28 -5.93
N ALA A 56 5.86 -2.58 -6.11
CA ALA A 56 4.65 -3.21 -5.58
C ALA A 56 4.63 -3.22 -4.03
N TRP A 57 5.78 -3.38 -3.39
CA TRP A 57 5.94 -3.25 -1.95
C TRP A 57 5.64 -1.82 -1.48
N ASN A 58 6.29 -0.83 -2.11
CA ASN A 58 6.18 0.58 -1.74
C ASN A 58 4.79 1.18 -2.04
N GLN A 59 4.09 0.71 -3.08
CA GLN A 59 2.72 1.15 -3.40
C GLN A 59 1.72 0.72 -2.33
N ARG A 60 1.85 -0.50 -1.81
CA ARG A 60 0.97 -0.99 -0.73
C ARG A 60 1.21 -0.24 0.58
N ALA A 61 2.41 0.29 0.78
CA ALA A 61 2.74 1.08 1.97
C ALA A 61 2.15 2.51 1.91
N ALA A 62 1.53 2.90 0.80
CA ALA A 62 1.30 4.31 0.46
C ALA A 62 -0.16 4.69 0.17
N ILE A 63 -1.16 3.82 0.40
CA ILE A 63 -2.55 4.27 0.32
C ILE A 63 -2.86 4.99 1.63
N VAL A 64 -2.56 6.29 1.66
CA VAL A 64 -2.98 7.24 2.68
C VAL A 64 -4.09 8.07 2.07
N ILE A 65 -5.27 8.02 2.66
CA ILE A 65 -6.40 8.88 2.29
C ILE A 65 -6.43 9.99 3.33
N GLU A 66 -6.16 11.22 2.91
CA GLU A 66 -6.31 12.40 3.77
C GLU A 66 -7.81 12.70 3.90
N GLN A 67 -8.32 12.66 5.14
CA GLN A 67 -9.75 12.88 5.42
C GLN A 67 -10.17 14.35 5.29
N SER A 68 -9.25 15.27 5.00
CA SER A 68 -9.49 16.72 4.99
C SER A 68 -10.40 17.21 3.86
N ASP A 69 -10.66 16.41 2.83
CA ASP A 69 -11.59 16.76 1.74
C ASP A 69 -13.01 16.17 1.92
N PHE A 70 -13.31 15.56 3.07
CA PHE A 70 -14.60 14.88 3.31
C PHE A 70 -15.54 15.57 4.31
N ASP A 71 -15.20 16.76 4.81
CA ASP A 71 -16.13 17.61 5.57
C ASP A 71 -16.82 18.59 4.60
N THR A 72 -18.14 18.66 4.53
CA THR A 72 -18.99 18.98 5.66
C THR A 72 -20.40 18.57 5.30
N PHE A 73 -21.08 17.86 6.19
CA PHE A 73 -22.54 17.77 6.19
C PHE A 73 -23.12 19.18 5.97
N SER A 74 -23.58 19.48 4.75
CA SER A 74 -24.59 20.50 4.59
C SER A 74 -25.84 19.91 5.23
N PRO A 75 -26.52 20.60 6.15
CA PRO A 75 -27.82 20.17 6.66
C PRO A 75 -28.88 19.96 5.56
N HIS A 76 -28.56 20.31 4.31
CA HIS A 76 -29.36 20.13 3.11
C HIS A 76 -29.01 18.90 2.26
N ASP A 77 -27.93 18.15 2.54
CA ASP A 77 -27.55 16.94 1.78
C ASP A 77 -28.15 15.65 2.35
N CYS A 78 -29.31 15.74 3.00
CA CYS A 78 -30.09 14.59 3.44
C CYS A 78 -30.81 13.92 2.24
N GLY A 79 -30.03 13.19 1.43
CA GLY A 79 -30.50 12.37 0.31
C GLY A 79 -29.76 11.04 0.23
N ASP A 80 -30.22 10.15 -0.66
CA ASP A 80 -29.67 8.79 -0.87
C ASP A 80 -28.15 8.77 -1.22
N ASP A 81 -27.59 9.93 -1.57
CA ASP A 81 -26.16 10.14 -1.87
C ASP A 81 -25.31 10.48 -0.63
N ALA A 82 -25.90 10.53 0.57
CA ALA A 82 -25.17 10.77 1.81
C ALA A 82 -24.22 9.59 2.11
N VAL A 83 -22.93 9.83 1.95
CA VAL A 83 -21.89 8.84 2.26
C VAL A 83 -21.62 8.86 3.76
N TRP A 84 -22.00 7.78 4.44
CA TRP A 84 -21.75 7.64 5.87
C TRP A 84 -20.25 7.39 6.10
N MET A 85 -19.58 8.29 6.81
CA MET A 85 -18.13 8.19 7.10
C MET A 85 -17.75 6.84 7.72
N THR A 86 -18.61 6.31 8.59
CA THR A 86 -18.44 4.99 9.20
C THR A 86 -18.51 3.83 8.20
N GLU A 87 -19.15 4.00 7.05
CA GLU A 87 -19.22 3.01 5.97
C GLU A 87 -17.98 3.09 5.07
N VAL A 88 -17.50 4.30 4.78
CA VAL A 88 -16.26 4.52 4.03
C VAL A 88 -15.07 3.98 4.80
N GLU A 89 -14.94 4.34 6.07
CA GLU A 89 -13.86 3.82 6.92
C GLU A 89 -13.91 2.29 7.02
N ARG A 90 -15.11 1.71 7.16
CA ARG A 90 -15.29 0.26 7.20
C ARG A 90 -14.86 -0.40 5.91
N THR A 91 -15.24 0.18 4.77
CA THR A 91 -14.88 -0.34 3.44
C THR A 91 -13.38 -0.24 3.20
N LEU A 92 -12.76 0.87 3.57
CA LEU A 92 -11.31 1.07 3.46
C LEU A 92 -10.54 0.09 4.35
N ARG A 93 -10.97 -0.09 5.60
CA ARG A 93 -10.38 -1.09 6.51
C ARG A 93 -10.58 -2.52 5.99
N ALA A 94 -11.75 -2.85 5.45
CA ALA A 94 -12.02 -4.15 4.83
C ALA A 94 -11.12 -4.42 3.60
N ALA A 95 -10.75 -3.36 2.87
CA ALA A 95 -9.79 -3.42 1.77
C ALA A 95 -8.31 -3.48 2.23
N GLY A 96 -8.05 -3.46 3.55
CA GLY A 96 -6.70 -3.45 4.11
C GLY A 96 -5.98 -2.10 3.96
N ILE A 97 -6.72 -1.03 3.69
CA ILE A 97 -6.19 0.34 3.57
C ILE A 97 -6.11 0.94 4.98
N THR A 98 -4.96 1.52 5.30
CA THR A 98 -4.75 2.20 6.58
C THR A 98 -5.27 3.63 6.49
N VAL A 99 -6.34 3.93 7.23
CA VAL A 99 -6.90 5.27 7.32
C VAL A 99 -6.27 5.98 8.53
N LYS A 100 -5.62 7.12 8.30
CA LYS A 100 -5.22 8.07 9.35
C LYS A 100 -6.30 9.15 9.44
N GLY A 101 -6.85 9.35 10.63
CA GLY A 101 -7.70 10.51 10.97
C GLY A 101 -7.09 11.17 12.21
N ASP A 102 -7.27 12.49 12.33
CA ASP A 102 -6.82 13.31 13.48
C ASP A 102 -7.43 12.86 14.81
#